data_AF-A0AAN8FDL1-F1
#
_entry.id   AF-A0AAN8FDL1-F1
#
_cell.length_a   1.000
_cell.length_b   1.000
_cell.length_c   1.000
_cell.angle_alpha   90.00
_cell.angle_beta   90.00
_cell.angle_gamma   90.00
#
_symmetry.space_group_name_H-M   'P 1'
#
loop_
_entity.id
_entity.type
_entity.pdbx_description
1 polymer ?
#
loop_
_entity_poly.entity_id
_entity_poly.type
_entity_poly.pdbx_seq_one_letter_code
_entity_poly.pdbx_strand_id
1 'polypeptide(L)' 'MLHTQRCDEGIKQFFQEMYETYIKYSMNPFYIINSPIKSPAFDQKAALYGRKYLV' A
#
# COMPACT_ATOMS: atom_id res chain seq x y z
N MET A 1 -3.05 -3.92 10.45
CA MET A 1 -4.27 -4.18 9.66
C MET A 1 -5.20 -5.03 10.51
N LEU A 2 -6.36 -4.49 10.87
CA LEU A 2 -7.40 -5.28 11.55
C LEU A 2 -8.05 -6.20 10.51
N HIS A 3 -8.09 -7.49 10.77
CA HIS A 3 -8.68 -8.49 9.89
C HIS A 3 -9.45 -9.51 10.73
N THR A 4 -10.57 -9.99 10.22
CA THR A 4 -11.46 -10.95 10.91
C THR A 4 -11.06 -12.40 10.68
N GLN A 5 -10.26 -12.66 9.64
CA GLN A 5 -9.92 -14.00 9.18
C GLN A 5 -8.41 -14.12 8.94
N ARG A 6 -7.80 -15.19 9.46
CA ARG A 6 -6.35 -15.36 9.43
C ARG A 6 -5.85 -15.56 7.98
N CYS A 7 -5.07 -14.59 7.49
CA CYS A 7 -4.50 -14.60 6.14
C CYS A 7 -3.04 -14.09 6.16
N ASP A 8 -2.20 -14.72 6.98
CA ASP A 8 -0.87 -14.21 7.32
C ASP A 8 0.03 -13.96 6.08
N GLU A 9 0.02 -14.87 5.10
CA GLU A 9 0.83 -14.75 3.88
C GLU A 9 0.29 -13.65 2.95
N GLY A 10 -1.02 -13.58 2.73
CA GLY A 10 -1.64 -12.53 1.91
C GLY A 10 -1.39 -11.14 2.49
N ILE A 11 -1.52 -11.00 3.82
CA ILE A 11 -1.22 -9.77 4.53
C ILE A 11 0.25 -9.37 4.35
N LYS A 12 1.18 -10.32 4.46
CA LYS A 12 2.61 -10.07 4.25
C LYS A 12 2.89 -9.58 2.83
N GLN A 13 2.35 -10.25 1.81
CA GLN A 13 2.52 -9.87 0.40
C GLN A 13 1.91 -8.49 0.11
N PHE A 14 0.73 -8.20 0.65
CA PHE A 14 0.10 -6.88 0.55
C PHE A 14 1.00 -5.78 1.13
N PHE A 15 1.55 -5.97 2.32
CA PHE A 15 2.42 -4.97 2.94
C PHE A 15 3.71 -4.77 2.17
N GLN A 16 4.30 -5.83 1.62
CA GLN A 16 5.51 -5.72 0.80
C GLN A 16 5.28 -4.83 -0.43
N GLU A 17 4.20 -5.08 -1.17
CA GLU A 17 3.86 -4.35 -2.40
C GLU A 17 3.44 -2.90 -2.12
N MET A 18 2.69 -2.68 -1.03
CA MET A 18 2.35 -1.34 -0.58
C MET A 18 3.56 -0.55 -0.10
N TYR A 19 4.52 -1.20 0.57
CA TYR A 19 5.74 -0.57 1.01
C TYR A 19 6.64 -0.16 -0.16
N GLU A 20 6.77 -1.00 -1.19
CA GLU A 20 7.46 -0.62 -2.43
C GLU A 20 6.78 0.57 -3.13
N THR A 21 5.44 0.59 -3.16
CA THR A 21 4.67 1.70 -3.73
C THR A 21 4.90 2.99 -2.93
N TYR A 22 4.95 2.90 -1.60
CA TYR A 22 5.28 4.01 -0.70
C TYR A 22 6.68 4.54 -0.94
N ILE A 23 7.70 3.68 -1.04
CA ILE A 23 9.09 4.10 -1.30
C ILE A 23 9.14 4.91 -2.60
N LYS A 24 8.56 4.39 -3.70
CA LYS A 24 8.51 5.08 -5.00
C LYS A 24 7.82 6.43 -4.92
N TYR A 25 6.73 6.53 -4.17
CA TYR A 25 6.03 7.79 -3.94
C TYR A 25 6.89 8.77 -3.13
N SER A 26 7.55 8.29 -2.07
CA SER A 26 8.39 9.09 -1.18
C SER A 26 9.67 9.62 -1.84
N MET A 27 10.12 8.99 -2.93
CA MET A 27 11.24 9.44 -3.75
C MET A 27 10.92 10.67 -4.61
N ASN A 28 9.65 11.09 -4.69
CA ASN A 28 9.28 12.31 -5.37
C ASN A 28 9.86 13.53 -4.62
N PRO A 29 10.70 14.37 -5.25
CA PRO A 29 11.31 15.53 -4.57
C PRO A 29 10.28 16.59 -4.13
N PHE A 30 9.05 16.52 -4.64
CA PHE A 30 7.94 17.40 -4.26
C PHE A 30 7.07 16.82 -3.15
N TYR A 31 7.34 15.59 -2.70
CA TYR A 31 6.64 15.01 -1.57
C TYR A 31 7.25 15.45 -0.25
N ILE A 32 6.41 15.92 0.67
CA ILE A 32 6.82 16.29 2.02
C ILE A 32 6.71 15.03 2.89
N ILE A 33 7.83 14.60 3.47
CA ILE A 33 7.86 13.44 4.38
C ILE A 33 6.88 13.67 5.53
N ASN A 34 6.16 12.61 5.92
CA ASN A 34 5.10 12.62 6.94
C ASN A 34 3.85 13.45 6.59
N SER A 35 3.72 13.96 5.36
CA SER A 35 2.46 14.57 4.89
C SER A 35 1.49 13.50 4.37
N PRO A 36 0.17 13.76 4.34
CA PRO A 36 -0.81 12.84 3.78
C PRO A 36 -0.52 12.55 2.30
N ILE A 37 -0.55 11.27 1.92
CA ILE A 37 -0.45 10.83 0.53
C ILE A 37 -1.72 11.25 -0.21
N LYS A 38 -1.57 12.08 -1.25
CA LYS A 38 -2.67 12.52 -2.12
C LYS A 38 -2.34 12.12 -3.56
N SER A 39 -2.67 10.89 -3.93
CA SER A 39 -2.32 10.34 -5.25
C SER A 39 -3.34 9.29 -5.70
N PRO A 40 -4.14 9.58 -6.76
CA PRO A 40 -5.09 8.61 -7.30
C PRO A 40 -4.41 7.31 -7.77
N ALA A 41 -3.18 7.40 -8.28
CA ALA A 41 -2.41 6.23 -8.68
C ALA A 41 -2.00 5.35 -7.49
N PHE A 42 -1.69 5.98 -6.34
CA PHE A 42 -1.41 5.25 -5.09
C PHE A 42 -2.67 4.52 -4.60
N ASP A 43 -3.82 5.18 -4.63
CA ASP A 43 -5.11 4.59 -4.24
C ASP A 43 -5.50 3.42 -5.14
N GLN A 44 -5.30 3.55 -6.46
CA GLN A 44 -5.52 2.47 -7.42
C GLN A 44 -4.63 1.26 -7.14
N LYS A 45 -3.36 1.47 -6.79
CA LYS A 45 -2.44 0.39 -6.40
C LYS A 45 -2.89 -0.29 -5.11
N ALA A 46 -3.31 0.48 -4.10
CA ALA A 46 -3.85 -0.07 -2.86
C ALA A 46 -5.10 -0.93 -3.11
N ALA A 47 -6.03 -0.46 -3.93
CA ALA A 47 -7.22 -1.22 -4.30
C ALA A 47 -6.89 -2.49 -5.10
N LEU A 48 -5.92 -2.42 -6.02
CA LEU A 48 -5.45 -3.56 -6.80
C LEU A 48 -4.86 -4.65 -5.89
N TYR A 49 -3.92 -4.29 -5.03
CA TYR A 49 -3.24 -5.24 -4.13
C TYR A 49 -4.15 -5.74 -3.03
N GLY A 50 -5.08 -4.91 -2.54
CA GLY A 50 -6.11 -5.35 -1.60
C GLY A 50 -6.97 -6.46 -2.19
N ARG A 51 -7.44 -6.30 -3.44
CA ARG A 51 -8.17 -7.36 -4.15
C ARG A 51 -7.34 -8.61 -4.43
N LYS A 52 -6.02 -8.46 -4.61
CA LYS A 52 -5.13 -9.57 -4.97
C LYS A 52 -4.76 -10.44 -3.78
N TYR A 53 -4.52 -9.84 -2.62
CA TYR A 53 -3.89 -10.53 -1.48
C TYR A 53 -4.75 -10.61 -0.22
N LEU A 54 -5.83 -9.83 -0.11
CA LEU A 54 -6.63 -9.71 1.12
C LEU A 54 -8.09 -10.18 0.97
N VAL A 55 -8.44 -10.79 -0.15
CA VAL A 55 -9.79 -11.33 -0.42
C VAL A 55 -9.86 -12.80 0.01
#